data_AF-W7RSH2-F1
#
_entry.id   AF-W7RSH2-F1
#
_cell.length_a   1.000
_cell.length_b   1.000
_cell.length_c   1.000
_cell.angle_alpha   90.00
_cell.angle_beta   90.00
_cell.angle_gamma   90.00
#
_symmetry.space_group_name_H-M   'P 1'
#
loop_
_entity.id
_entity.type
_entity.pdbx_description
1 polymer ?
#
loop_
_entity_poly.entity_id
_entity_poly.type
_entity_poly.pdbx_seq_one_letter_code
_entity_poly.pdbx_strand_id
1 'polypeptide(L)' 'MVNLLLKQMEQTRELMIRSGVENGLQNAKTIQLSRRLDQLMNTYYRQTAFDEEKDQDE' A
#
# COMPACT_ATOMS: atom_id res chain seq x y z
N MET A 1 3.92 2.34 14.37
CA MET A 1 4.21 1.48 13.19
C MET A 1 3.34 1.86 11.99
N VAL A 2 2.03 2.06 12.20
CA VAL A 2 1.04 2.53 11.23
C VAL A 2 1.49 3.76 10.40
N ASN A 3 2.05 4.79 11.04
CA ASN A 3 2.55 6.00 10.33
C ASN A 3 3.69 5.72 9.32
N LEU A 4 4.55 4.74 9.59
CA LEU A 4 5.62 4.37 8.65
C LEU A 4 5.06 3.61 7.45
N LEU A 5 4.10 2.71 7.71
CA LEU A 5 3.42 1.93 6.66
C LEU A 5 2.64 2.86 5.72
N LEU A 6 1.88 3.80 6.27
CA LEU A 6 1.13 4.78 5.49
C LEU A 6 2.05 5.63 4.60
N LYS A 7 3.21 6.06 5.13
CA LYS A 7 4.21 6.79 4.34
C LYS A 7 4.77 5.95 3.18
N GLN A 8 5.03 4.66 3.40
CA GLN A 8 5.50 3.76 2.35
C GLN A 8 4.43 3.51 1.28
N MET A 9 3.16 3.43 1.68
CA MET A 9 2.02 3.30 0.76
C MET A 9 1.94 4.53 -0.16
N GLU A 10 1.96 5.74 0.40
CA GLU A 10 1.91 6.98 -0.39
C GLU A 10 3.09 7.12 -1.35
N GLN A 11 4.31 6.81 -0.89
CA GLN A 11 5.49 6.82 -1.76
C GLN A 11 5.37 5.80 -2.90
N THR A 12 4.89 4.58 -2.61
CA THR A 12 4.72 3.53 -3.63
C THR A 12 3.62 3.91 -4.62
N ARG A 13 2.54 4.53 -4.14
CA ARG A 13 1.44 5.06 -4.95
C ARG A 13 1.92 6.13 -5.91
N GLU A 14 2.67 7.11 -5.42
CA GLU A 14 3.23 8.18 -6.25
C GLU A 14 4.13 7.62 -7.37
N LEU A 15 5.03 6.69 -7.03
CA LEU A 15 5.90 6.04 -8.01
C LEU A 15 5.12 5.22 -9.03
N MET A 16 4.08 4.48 -8.60
CA MET A 16 3.23 3.69 -9.49
C MET A 16 2.53 4.60 -10.51
N ILE A 17 1.96 5.72 -10.05
CA ILE A 17 1.27 6.69 -10.91
C ILE A 17 2.25 7.30 -11.90
N ARG A 18 3.41 7.79 -11.44
CA ARG A 18 4.45 8.33 -12.32
C ARG A 18 4.88 7.31 -13.37
N SER A 19 5.17 6.08 -12.96
CA SER A 19 5.54 5.00 -13.87
C SER A 19 4.44 4.68 -14.89
N GLY A 20 3.17 4.70 -14.46
CA GLY A 20 2.02 4.48 -15.34
C GLY A 20 1.83 5.58 -16.38
N VAL A 21 2.08 6.84 -16.01
CA VAL A 21 2.04 7.98 -16.93
C VAL A 21 3.23 7.96 -17.91
N GLU A 22 4.43 7.68 -17.42
CA GLU A 22 5.67 7.70 -18.22
C GLU A 22 5.81 6.48 -19.14
N ASN A 23 5.48 5.28 -18.65
CA ASN A 23 5.81 4.01 -19.30
C ASN A 23 4.59 3.17 -19.68
N GLY A 24 3.39 3.59 -19.26
CA GLY A 24 2.15 2.83 -19.43
C GLY A 24 1.86 1.85 -18.30
N LEU A 25 0.59 1.46 -18.17
CA LEU A 25 0.10 0.58 -17.12
C LEU A 25 0.56 -0.88 -17.27
N GLN A 26 0.79 -1.33 -18.51
CA GLN A 26 1.30 -2.67 -18.80
C GLN A 26 2.82 -2.80 -18.65
N ASN A 27 3.52 -1.70 -18.33
CA ASN A 27 4.96 -1.74 -18.10
C ASN A 27 5.28 -2.60 -16.88
N ALA A 28 6.32 -3.42 -16.99
CA ALA A 28 6.77 -4.30 -15.90
C ALA A 28 7.02 -3.55 -14.58
N LYS A 29 7.59 -2.34 -14.64
CA LYS A 29 7.82 -1.48 -13.46
C LYS A 29 6.50 -1.04 -12.82
N THR A 30 5.53 -0.61 -13.62
CA THR A 30 4.21 -0.20 -13.14
C THR A 30 3.48 -1.37 -12.48
N ILE A 31 3.56 -2.57 -13.08
CA ILE A 31 2.97 -3.81 -12.51
C ILE A 31 3.64 -4.18 -11.18
N GLN A 32 4.97 -4.10 -11.08
CA GLN A 32 5.69 -4.36 -9.84
C GLN A 32 5.30 -3.38 -8.72
N LEU A 33 5.19 -2.10 -9.06
CA LEU A 33 4.76 -1.07 -8.11
C LEU A 33 3.31 -1.28 -7.65
N SER A 34 2.42 -1.68 -8.55
CA SER A 34 1.04 -2.03 -8.22
C SER A 34 0.96 -3.20 -7.24
N ARG A 35 1.71 -4.29 -7.48
CA ARG A 35 1.77 -5.44 -6.57
C ARG A 35 2.31 -5.06 -5.19
N ARG A 36 3.33 -4.20 -5.15
CA ARG A 36 3.89 -3.71 -3.88
C ARG A 36 2.90 -2.83 -3.13
N LEU A 37 2.19 -1.94 -3.81
CA LEU A 37 1.17 -1.12 -3.19
C LEU A 37 0.05 -1.98 -2.59
N ASP A 38 -0.41 -2.98 -3.32
CA ASP A 38 -1.43 -3.94 -2.85
C ASP A 38 -0.98 -4.68 -1.57
N GLN A 39 0.27 -5.16 -1.52
CA GLN A 39 0.83 -5.79 -0.32
C GLN A 39 0.86 -4.86 0.90
N LEU A 40 1.19 -3.58 0.68
CA LEU A 40 1.22 -2.58 1.76
C LEU A 40 -0.20 -2.26 2.25
N MET A 41 -1.17 -2.09 1.34
CA MET A 41 -2.59 -1.89 1.66
C MET A 41 -3.14 -3.08 2.47
N ASN A 42 -2.86 -4.30 2.03
CA ASN A 42 -3.31 -5.51 2.73
C ASN A 42 -2.67 -5.64 4.12
N THR A 43 -1.40 -5.26 4.26
CA THR A 43 -0.72 -5.24 5.56
C THR A 43 -1.34 -4.20 6.49
N TYR A 44 -1.65 -3.01 5.96
CA TYR A 44 -2.29 -1.94 6.72
C TYR A 44 -3.67 -2.37 7.21
N TYR A 45 -4.50 -2.90 6.30
CA TYR A 45 -5.83 -3.39 6.63
C TYR A 45 -5.81 -4.47 7.71
N ARG A 46 -4.88 -5.43 7.62
CA ARG A 46 -4.72 -6.46 8.65
C ARG A 46 -4.36 -5.84 10.00
N GLN A 47 -3.40 -4.92 10.04
CA GLN A 47 -2.99 -4.26 11.28
C GLN A 47 -4.15 -3.49 11.92
N THR A 48 -4.92 -2.73 11.12
CA THR A 48 -6.06 -1.96 11.65
C THR A 48 -7.23 -2.85 12.06
N ALA A 49 -7.50 -3.95 11.35
CA ALA A 49 -8.56 -4.89 11.73
C ALA A 49 -8.26 -5.61 13.06
N PHE A 50 -6.99 -5.93 13.35
CA PHE A 50 -6.60 -6.50 14.64
C PHE A 50 -6.68 -5.50 15.80
N ASP A 51 -6.51 -4.20 15.53
CA ASP A 51 -6.65 -3.16 16.54
C ASP A 51 -8.14 -2.95 16.92
N GLU A 52 -9.07 -3.03 15.96
CA GLU A 52 -10.52 -2.91 16.19
C GLU A 52 -11.14 -4.11 16.95
N GLU A 53 -10.55 -5.30 16.86
CA GLU A 53 -10.98 -6.48 17.65
C GLU A 53 -10.53 -6.38 19.11
N LYS A 54 -9.40 -5.73 19.41
CA LYS A 54 -8.91 -5.58 20.79
C LYS A 54 -9.72 -4.59 21.61
N ASP A 55 -10.30 -3.56 20.97
CA ASP A 55 -11.09 -2.53 21.65
C ASP A 55 -12.52 -3.00 21.99
N GLN A 56 -12.93 -4.21 21.57
CA GLN A 56 -14.26 -4.78 21.86
C GLN A 56 -14.29 -5.73 23.07
N ASP A 57 -13.13 -6.08 23.62
CA ASP A 57 -12.98 -7.01 24.77
C ASP A 57 -12.65 -6.29 26.11
N GLU A 58 -12.67 -4.94 26.17
CA GLU A 58 -12.56 -4.13 27.40
C GLU A 58 -13.91 -3.54 27.85
#